data_AF-C1F293-F1
#
_entry.id   AF-C1F293-F1
#
_cell.length_a   1.000
_cell.length_b   1.000
_cell.length_c   1.000
_cell.angle_alpha   90.00
_cell.angle_beta   90.00
_cell.angle_gamma   90.00
#
_symmetry.space_group_name_H-M   'P 1'
#
loop_
_entity.id
_entity.type
_entity.pdbx_description
1 polymer ?
#
loop_
_entity_poly.entity_id
_entity_poly.type
_entity_poly.pdbx_seq_one_letter_code
_entity_poly.pdbx_strand_id
1 'polypeptide(L)'
;MTKASYLLILLVCFSSCCMAQTQKASTGTAPVALTVQAPPAIQISPGDQISVNVFDIPDLSVDNARVSQGGTVSLPVAGPIHVAGMTADEAAHYIEHELVVLGLVLHPTVTVSLGQSVGQGATIMGQVASPGIYPTFGSRRLLDMLTLAGGVTPSAGKLVTIIHRGDPQHPVHVGLAESSAGLRSQANPIILPGDTVVVAKAGIIYMVGAVGHPGGYLINNNEHLTLLQALALAGGNAPAAKLNSAILIRKLPTGTEAIHLNLKKLYEDKQADFLVADGDILYMPSSFVKSALFFQAAEVGAQLANTAVITSTVF
;
A
#
# COMPACT_ATOMS: atom_id res chain seq x y z
N MET A 1 42.53 80.36 -27.91
CA MET A 1 42.35 81.40 -28.95
C MET A 1 42.51 80.69 -30.27
N THR A 2 41.46 80.24 -30.95
CA THR A 2 40.57 80.93 -31.91
C THR A 2 39.70 79.79 -32.49
N LYS A 3 38.43 79.87 -32.84
CA LYS A 3 37.45 80.95 -33.05
C LYS A 3 36.09 80.24 -33.04
N ALA A 4 35.14 80.78 -32.28
CA ALA A 4 33.72 80.52 -32.48
C ALA A 4 33.27 81.22 -33.78
N SER A 5 32.37 80.61 -34.56
CA SER A 5 31.52 81.39 -35.46
C SER A 5 30.33 80.57 -35.99
N TYR A 6 29.14 81.04 -35.62
CA TYR A 6 27.96 81.24 -36.48
C TYR A 6 27.17 80.01 -37.00
N LEU A 7 25.88 79.89 -36.63
CA LEU A 7 24.69 80.43 -37.35
C LEU A 7 24.30 79.44 -38.48
N LEU A 8 23.10 78.90 -38.68
CA LEU A 8 21.72 79.07 -38.19
C LEU A 8 20.85 78.23 -39.17
N ILE A 9 19.71 77.71 -38.69
CA ILE A 9 18.46 77.49 -39.46
C ILE A 9 18.30 76.24 -40.38
N LEU A 10 17.29 75.47 -39.95
CA LEU A 10 16.20 74.80 -40.70
C LEU A 10 16.39 73.45 -41.43
N LEU A 11 15.37 72.63 -41.15
CA LEU A 11 14.57 71.79 -42.05
C LEU A 11 14.90 70.28 -42.15
N VAL A 12 14.16 69.52 -41.34
CA VAL A 12 13.32 68.36 -41.70
C VAL A 12 13.74 67.54 -42.93
N CYS A 13 14.13 66.28 -42.70
CA CYS A 13 13.51 65.11 -43.36
C CYS A 13 14.10 63.78 -42.87
N PHE A 14 13.18 62.86 -42.52
CA PHE A 14 13.20 61.41 -42.75
C PHE A 14 14.53 60.65 -42.63
N SER A 15 14.63 59.73 -41.67
CA SER A 15 14.74 58.28 -41.94
C SER A 15 15.10 57.50 -40.66
N SER A 16 14.36 56.42 -40.42
CA SER A 16 14.74 55.19 -39.68
C SER A 16 15.69 55.30 -38.49
N CYS A 17 15.13 55.21 -37.29
CA CYS A 17 15.77 54.44 -36.22
C CYS A 17 14.72 53.55 -35.56
N CYS A 18 14.77 52.27 -35.94
CA CYS A 18 14.03 51.18 -35.35
C CYS A 18 14.56 50.97 -33.92
N MET A 19 13.81 51.38 -32.90
CA MET A 19 14.00 50.87 -31.54
C MET A 19 12.90 49.84 -31.28
N ALA A 20 13.30 48.57 -31.35
CA ALA A 20 12.52 47.44 -30.92
C ALA A 20 12.29 47.53 -29.40
N GLN A 21 11.05 47.83 -28.99
CA GLN A 21 10.59 47.58 -27.63
C GLN A 21 10.07 46.14 -27.55
N THR A 22 10.77 45.33 -26.77
CA THR A 22 10.42 43.96 -26.41
C THR A 22 9.14 43.96 -25.59
N GLN A 23 8.00 43.68 -26.23
CA GLN A 23 6.75 43.38 -25.53
C GLN A 23 6.82 41.97 -24.95
N LYS A 24 6.67 41.92 -23.62
CA LYS A 24 6.59 40.71 -22.81
C LYS A 24 5.36 39.90 -23.25
N ALA A 25 5.60 38.79 -23.93
CA ALA A 25 4.55 37.86 -24.34
C ALA A 25 3.85 37.30 -23.09
N SER A 26 2.59 37.66 -22.90
CA SER A 26 1.67 36.95 -22.02
C SER A 26 1.33 35.61 -22.70
N THR A 27 1.96 34.53 -22.22
CA THR A 27 1.52 33.17 -22.52
C THR A 27 0.11 32.98 -21.95
N GLY A 28 -0.89 33.11 -22.82
CA GLY A 28 -2.24 32.62 -22.56
C GLY A 28 -2.19 31.10 -22.48
N THR A 29 -2.10 30.59 -21.26
CA THR A 29 -2.33 29.18 -20.95
C THR A 29 -3.79 28.88 -21.30
N ALA A 30 -3.99 28.15 -22.39
CA ALA A 30 -5.26 27.50 -22.67
C ALA A 30 -5.64 26.65 -21.43
N PRO A 31 -6.87 26.79 -20.89
CA PRO A 31 -7.30 25.88 -19.84
C PRO A 31 -7.37 24.49 -20.45
N VAL A 32 -6.44 23.63 -20.04
CA VAL A 32 -6.56 22.18 -20.22
C VAL A 32 -7.85 21.80 -19.52
N ALA A 33 -8.91 21.58 -20.31
CA ALA A 33 -10.13 20.99 -19.84
C ALA A 33 -9.76 19.60 -19.33
N LEU A 34 -9.58 19.49 -18.02
CA LEU A 34 -9.60 18.23 -17.32
C LEU A 34 -10.96 17.61 -17.64
N THR A 35 -11.00 16.65 -18.55
CA THR A 35 -12.13 15.74 -18.67
C THR A 35 -12.18 14.99 -17.34
N VAL A 36 -12.96 15.52 -16.40
CA VAL A 36 -13.37 14.80 -15.19
C VAL A 36 -14.21 13.66 -15.71
N GLN A 37 -13.56 12.52 -15.95
CA GLN A 37 -14.24 11.28 -16.24
C GLN A 37 -15.04 10.96 -14.98
N ALA A 38 -16.35 11.20 -15.05
CA ALA A 38 -17.25 10.94 -13.95
C ALA A 38 -17.06 9.49 -13.49
N PRO A 39 -17.02 9.22 -12.18
CA PRO A 39 -16.95 7.86 -11.69
C PRO A 39 -18.07 7.02 -12.33
N PRO A 40 -17.82 5.75 -12.66
CA PRO A 40 -18.86 4.90 -13.23
C PRO A 40 -20.08 4.94 -12.30
N ALA A 41 -21.24 5.27 -12.87
CA ALA A 41 -22.48 5.36 -12.11
C ALA A 41 -22.75 3.99 -11.47
N ILE A 42 -22.87 3.98 -10.13
CA ILE A 42 -23.10 2.76 -9.37
C ILE A 42 -24.52 2.28 -9.68
N GLN A 43 -24.63 1.06 -10.21
CA GLN A 43 -25.90 0.41 -10.49
C GLN A 43 -26.40 -0.35 -9.27
N ILE A 44 -27.71 -0.36 -9.06
CA ILE A 44 -28.38 -1.11 -8.00
C ILE A 44 -28.29 -2.60 -8.31
N SER A 45 -27.78 -3.38 -7.37
CA SER A 45 -27.64 -4.82 -7.48
C SER A 45 -28.62 -5.57 -6.56
N PRO A 46 -29.03 -6.81 -6.91
CA PRO A 46 -29.81 -7.65 -6.01
C PRO A 46 -29.14 -7.80 -4.65
N GLY A 47 -29.90 -7.60 -3.57
CA GLY A 47 -29.40 -7.65 -2.19
C GLY A 47 -28.96 -6.31 -1.59
N ASP A 48 -28.93 -5.23 -2.38
CA ASP A 48 -28.68 -3.88 -1.88
C ASP A 48 -29.84 -3.38 -1.00
N GLN A 49 -29.54 -2.50 -0.06
CA GLN A 49 -30.55 -1.73 0.68
C GLN A 49 -30.64 -0.33 0.10
N ILE A 50 -31.85 0.12 -0.20
CA ILE A 50 -32.13 1.47 -0.67
C ILE A 50 -33.14 2.14 0.26
N SER A 51 -33.02 3.46 0.46
CA SER A 51 -34.08 4.27 1.04
C SER A 51 -34.79 5.01 -0.09
N VAL A 52 -36.10 4.76 -0.21
CA VAL A 52 -36.98 5.41 -1.17
C VAL A 52 -37.83 6.40 -0.40
N ASN A 53 -37.67 7.69 -0.69
CA ASN A 53 -38.43 8.74 -0.05
C ASN A 53 -39.33 9.42 -1.08
N VAL A 54 -40.64 9.29 -0.90
CA VAL A 54 -41.65 10.02 -1.66
C VAL A 54 -42.00 11.29 -0.90
N PHE A 55 -41.74 12.44 -1.51
CA PHE A 55 -41.96 13.73 -0.88
C PHE A 55 -43.43 13.90 -0.45
N ASP A 56 -43.65 14.34 0.79
CA ASP A 56 -44.96 14.61 1.39
C ASP A 56 -45.88 13.38 1.54
N ILE A 57 -45.37 12.15 1.30
CA ILE A 57 -46.14 10.90 1.42
C ILE A 57 -45.31 9.82 2.14
N PRO A 58 -45.18 9.89 3.48
CA PRO A 58 -44.39 8.93 4.25
C PRO A 58 -44.94 7.49 4.15
N ASP A 59 -46.23 7.33 3.86
CA ASP A 59 -46.87 6.01 3.70
C ASP A 59 -46.37 5.25 2.46
N LEU A 60 -45.78 5.96 1.48
CA LEU A 60 -45.12 5.38 0.30
C LEU A 60 -43.59 5.36 0.44
N SER A 61 -43.04 5.99 1.47
CA SER A 61 -41.61 6.03 1.75
C SER A 61 -41.18 4.80 2.55
N VAL A 62 -40.01 4.25 2.22
CA VAL A 62 -39.41 3.14 2.96
C VAL A 62 -37.94 3.41 3.19
N ASP A 63 -37.56 3.38 4.47
CA ASP A 63 -36.17 3.35 4.88
C ASP A 63 -35.64 1.92 4.87
N ASN A 64 -34.53 1.69 4.17
CA ASN A 64 -33.81 0.40 4.10
C ASN A 64 -34.59 -0.74 3.41
N ALA A 65 -35.32 -0.43 2.34
CA ALA A 65 -35.94 -1.43 1.48
C ALA A 65 -34.85 -2.31 0.82
N ARG A 66 -34.96 -3.63 0.97
CA ARG A 66 -34.00 -4.58 0.40
C ARG A 66 -34.43 -5.02 -1.00
N VAL A 67 -33.50 -4.95 -1.96
CA VAL A 67 -33.71 -5.44 -3.31
C VAL A 67 -33.72 -6.98 -3.29
N SER A 68 -34.81 -7.57 -3.78
CA SER A 68 -34.98 -9.02 -3.89
C SER A 68 -33.98 -9.64 -4.88
N GLN A 69 -33.78 -10.96 -4.82
CA GLN A 69 -32.96 -11.70 -5.80
C GLN A 69 -33.49 -11.52 -7.24
N GLY A 70 -34.79 -11.28 -7.40
CA GLY A 70 -35.42 -10.94 -8.68
C GLY A 70 -35.22 -9.48 -9.12
N GLY A 71 -34.43 -8.70 -8.39
CA GLY A 71 -34.14 -7.30 -8.71
C GLY A 71 -35.27 -6.31 -8.41
N THR A 72 -36.29 -6.75 -7.66
CA THR A 72 -37.45 -5.92 -7.30
C THR A 72 -37.34 -5.36 -5.88
N VAL A 73 -37.75 -4.12 -5.67
CA VAL A 73 -37.98 -3.54 -4.35
C VAL A 73 -39.48 -3.55 -4.04
N SER A 74 -39.85 -3.83 -2.78
CA SER A 74 -41.24 -3.83 -2.36
C SER A 74 -41.58 -2.48 -1.73
N LEU A 75 -42.46 -1.71 -2.37
CA LEU A 75 -43.00 -0.48 -1.81
C LEU A 75 -44.39 -0.73 -1.21
N PRO A 76 -44.73 -0.13 -0.05
CA PRO A 76 -46.08 -0.11 0.46
C PRO A 76 -47.02 0.49 -0.58
N VAL A 77 -48.22 -0.09 -0.71
CA VAL A 77 -49.28 0.34 -1.65
C VAL A 77 -48.97 0.13 -3.15
N ALA A 78 -47.75 0.44 -3.61
CA ALA A 78 -47.35 0.28 -5.02
C ALA A 78 -46.90 -1.15 -5.38
N GLY A 79 -46.53 -1.98 -4.39
CA GLY A 79 -46.13 -3.37 -4.61
C GLY A 79 -44.67 -3.53 -5.08
N PRO A 80 -44.33 -4.66 -5.73
CA PRO A 80 -42.96 -4.93 -6.17
C PRO A 80 -42.62 -4.20 -7.48
N ILE A 81 -41.56 -3.38 -7.46
CA ILE A 81 -41.07 -2.60 -8.61
C ILE A 81 -39.65 -3.05 -8.97
N HIS A 82 -39.36 -3.28 -10.25
CA HIS A 82 -38.03 -3.71 -10.70
C HIS A 82 -37.03 -2.53 -10.77
N VAL A 83 -35.91 -2.64 -10.06
CA VAL A 83 -34.90 -1.56 -9.95
C VAL A 83 -33.46 -2.04 -10.19
N ALA A 84 -33.24 -3.35 -10.40
CA ALA A 84 -31.90 -3.88 -10.65
C ALA A 84 -31.32 -3.40 -11.97
N GLY A 85 -30.03 -3.06 -11.97
CA GLY A 85 -29.31 -2.55 -13.14
C GLY A 85 -29.53 -1.06 -13.43
N MET A 86 -30.46 -0.40 -12.72
CA MET A 86 -30.67 1.04 -12.79
C MET A 86 -29.72 1.77 -11.84
N THR A 87 -29.36 3.00 -12.18
CA THR A 87 -28.75 3.94 -11.23
C THR A 87 -29.80 4.45 -10.24
N ALA A 88 -29.36 5.08 -9.14
CA ALA A 88 -30.28 5.66 -8.16
C ALA A 88 -31.25 6.68 -8.79
N ASP A 89 -30.73 7.52 -9.69
CA ASP A 89 -31.50 8.56 -10.37
C ASP A 89 -32.48 7.96 -11.39
N GLU A 90 -32.05 6.96 -12.16
CA GLU A 90 -32.93 6.23 -13.09
C GLU A 90 -34.04 5.48 -12.34
N ALA A 91 -33.72 4.85 -11.21
CA ALA A 91 -34.69 4.18 -10.38
C ALA A 91 -35.71 5.16 -9.80
N ALA A 92 -35.30 6.37 -9.40
CA ALA A 92 -36.20 7.41 -8.93
C ALA A 92 -37.23 7.79 -10.00
N HIS A 93 -36.77 8.11 -11.22
CA HIS A 93 -37.67 8.43 -12.33
C HIS A 93 -38.57 7.28 -12.74
N TYR A 94 -38.08 6.04 -12.66
CA TYR A 94 -38.89 4.86 -12.95
C TYR A 94 -40.01 4.68 -11.91
N ILE A 95 -39.71 4.84 -10.62
CA ILE A 95 -40.71 4.76 -9.54
C ILE A 95 -41.73 5.90 -9.66
N GLU A 96 -41.30 7.13 -9.99
CA GLU A 96 -42.21 8.26 -10.25
C GLU A 96 -43.24 7.92 -11.32
N HIS A 97 -42.79 7.36 -12.44
CA HIS A 97 -43.66 6.96 -13.53
C HIS A 97 -44.64 5.85 -13.12
N GLU A 98 -44.17 4.81 -12.42
CA GLU A 98 -45.03 3.71 -11.95
C GLU A 98 -46.10 4.19 -10.95
N LEU A 99 -45.76 5.11 -10.04
CA LEU A 99 -46.74 5.68 -9.09
C LEU A 99 -47.87 6.46 -9.79
N VAL A 100 -47.55 7.14 -10.89
CA VAL A 100 -48.53 7.86 -11.72
C VAL A 100 -49.40 6.87 -12.50
N VAL A 101 -48.81 5.84 -13.10
CA VAL A 101 -49.53 4.81 -13.89
C VAL A 101 -50.53 4.03 -13.01
N LEU A 102 -50.14 3.73 -11.77
CA LEU A 102 -51.01 3.06 -10.80
C LEU A 102 -52.12 3.98 -10.25
N GLY A 103 -52.13 5.26 -10.61
CA GLY A 103 -53.13 6.23 -10.17
C GLY A 103 -53.05 6.58 -8.69
N LEU A 104 -51.88 6.37 -8.07
CA LEU A 104 -51.67 6.60 -6.64
C LEU A 104 -51.35 8.07 -6.33
N VAL A 105 -50.58 8.74 -7.22
CA VAL A 105 -50.13 10.13 -7.05
C VAL A 105 -50.09 10.83 -8.42
N LEU A 106 -50.44 12.13 -8.48
CA LEU A 106 -50.38 12.91 -9.73
C LEU A 106 -48.98 13.44 -10.07
N HIS A 107 -48.25 13.95 -9.06
CA HIS A 107 -46.90 14.52 -9.22
C HIS A 107 -46.00 14.11 -8.04
N PRO A 108 -45.63 12.83 -7.93
CA PRO A 108 -44.70 12.39 -6.90
C PRO A 108 -43.29 12.91 -7.20
N THR A 109 -42.59 13.40 -6.18
CA THR A 109 -41.14 13.62 -6.24
C THR A 109 -40.48 12.52 -5.43
N VAL A 110 -39.70 11.66 -6.08
CA VAL A 110 -39.07 10.51 -5.41
C VAL A 110 -37.56 10.71 -5.33
N THR A 111 -37.01 10.52 -4.14
CA THR A 111 -35.56 10.43 -3.93
C THR A 111 -35.20 9.01 -3.59
N VAL A 112 -34.31 8.40 -4.38
CA VAL A 112 -33.71 7.10 -4.06
C VAL A 112 -32.28 7.31 -3.59
N SER A 113 -31.96 6.78 -2.42
CA SER A 113 -30.60 6.77 -1.89
C SER A 113 -30.14 5.34 -1.63
N LEU A 114 -28.93 4.99 -2.06
CA LEU A 114 -28.33 3.70 -1.71
C LEU A 114 -27.88 3.75 -0.24
N GLY A 115 -28.40 2.82 0.56
CA GLY A 115 -28.00 2.60 1.94
C GLY A 115 -26.79 1.65 2.03
N GLN A 116 -26.70 0.89 3.12
CA GLN A 116 -25.64 -0.11 3.27
C GLN A 116 -25.85 -1.26 2.28
N SER A 117 -25.08 -1.26 1.20
CA SER A 117 -24.97 -2.41 0.31
C SER A 117 -24.12 -3.49 0.97
N VAL A 118 -24.73 -4.66 1.22
CA VAL A 118 -24.03 -5.88 1.68
C VAL A 118 -23.13 -6.44 0.56
N GLY A 119 -23.39 -6.08 -0.70
CA GLY A 119 -22.70 -6.60 -1.88
C GLY A 119 -21.46 -5.82 -2.31
N GLN A 120 -21.28 -4.59 -1.80
CA GLN A 120 -20.26 -3.65 -2.28
C GLN A 120 -19.07 -3.48 -1.33
N GLY A 121 -18.70 -4.54 -0.62
CA GLY A 121 -17.47 -4.59 0.17
C GLY A 121 -16.34 -5.34 -0.54
N ALA A 122 -15.10 -4.99 -0.24
CA ALA A 122 -13.96 -5.84 -0.51
C ALA A 122 -13.53 -6.55 0.77
N THR A 123 -13.08 -7.79 0.62
CA THR A 123 -12.58 -8.59 1.75
C THR A 123 -11.11 -8.30 1.94
N ILE A 124 -10.72 -7.89 3.14
CA ILE A 124 -9.30 -7.71 3.51
C ILE A 124 -8.96 -8.78 4.53
N MET A 125 -7.93 -9.57 4.21
CA MET A 125 -7.48 -10.67 5.07
C MET A 125 -5.97 -10.86 5.05
N GLY A 126 -5.46 -11.69 5.96
CA GLY A 126 -4.03 -11.93 6.13
C GLY A 126 -3.44 -11.08 7.26
N GLN A 127 -2.20 -10.62 7.09
CA GLN A 127 -1.44 -9.90 8.13
C GLN A 127 -1.80 -8.42 8.24
N VAL A 128 -3.07 -8.12 8.50
CA VAL A 128 -3.60 -6.78 8.81
C VAL A 128 -4.06 -6.70 10.26
N ALA A 129 -4.17 -5.49 10.82
CA ALA A 129 -4.59 -5.32 12.20
C ALA A 129 -6.02 -5.84 12.46
N SER A 130 -6.94 -5.55 11.53
CA SER A 130 -8.34 -5.98 11.59
C SER A 130 -8.75 -6.63 10.26
N PRO A 131 -8.74 -7.97 10.15
CA PRO A 131 -9.31 -8.67 8.99
C PRO A 131 -10.84 -8.54 8.95
N GLY A 132 -11.41 -8.38 7.76
CA GLY A 132 -12.86 -8.26 7.62
C GLY A 132 -13.32 -7.79 6.24
N ILE A 133 -14.63 -7.61 6.10
CA ILE A 133 -15.24 -7.02 4.92
C ILE A 133 -15.35 -5.51 5.13
N TYR A 134 -14.78 -4.75 4.20
CA TYR A 134 -14.76 -3.29 4.26
C TYR A 134 -15.54 -2.70 3.09
N PRO A 135 -16.39 -1.70 3.32
CA PRO A 135 -17.17 -1.10 2.25
C PRO A 135 -16.27 -0.33 1.27
N THR A 136 -16.42 -0.59 -0.02
CA THR A 136 -15.71 0.11 -1.10
C THR A 136 -16.59 1.21 -1.70
N PHE A 137 -17.22 2.04 -0.86
CA PHE A 137 -17.98 3.19 -1.36
C PHE A 137 -17.04 4.12 -2.15
N GLY A 138 -17.36 4.36 -3.42
CA GLY A 138 -16.54 5.14 -4.34
C GLY A 138 -15.27 4.41 -4.84
N SER A 139 -14.41 5.12 -5.57
CA SER A 139 -13.14 4.57 -6.05
C SER A 139 -12.09 4.55 -4.94
N ARG A 140 -12.04 3.46 -4.16
CA ARG A 140 -11.02 3.26 -3.13
C ARG A 140 -9.77 2.58 -3.67
N ARG A 141 -8.61 3.02 -3.21
CA ARG A 141 -7.33 2.40 -3.58
C ARG A 141 -6.85 1.43 -2.49
N LEU A 142 -5.89 0.58 -2.84
CA LEU A 142 -5.33 -0.41 -1.92
C LEU A 142 -4.89 0.20 -0.58
N LEU A 143 -4.18 1.34 -0.60
CA LEU A 143 -3.71 1.99 0.62
C LEU A 143 -4.85 2.45 1.54
N ASP A 144 -5.94 2.95 0.95
CA ASP A 144 -7.10 3.41 1.73
C ASP A 144 -7.75 2.22 2.43
N MET A 145 -7.85 1.10 1.72
CA MET A 145 -8.40 -0.15 2.24
C MET A 145 -7.52 -0.72 3.37
N LEU A 146 -6.20 -0.76 3.20
CA LEU A 146 -5.29 -1.20 4.25
C LEU A 146 -5.33 -0.27 5.48
N THR A 147 -5.52 1.04 5.27
CA THR A 147 -5.65 2.01 6.37
C THR A 147 -6.96 1.78 7.14
N LEU A 148 -8.06 1.51 6.45
CA LEU A 148 -9.32 1.11 7.10
C LEU A 148 -9.19 -0.18 7.91
N ALA A 149 -8.36 -1.11 7.45
CA ALA A 149 -8.03 -2.34 8.17
C ALA A 149 -7.10 -2.13 9.38
N GLY A 150 -6.74 -0.88 9.71
CA GLY A 150 -5.84 -0.55 10.80
C GLY A 150 -4.35 -0.70 10.46
N GLY A 151 -4.01 -0.82 9.18
CA GLY A 151 -2.65 -1.03 8.69
C GLY A 151 -2.22 -2.50 8.68
N VAL A 152 -0.99 -2.73 8.22
CA VAL A 152 -0.36 -4.06 8.22
C VAL A 152 0.31 -4.35 9.57
N THR A 153 0.32 -5.61 9.98
CA THR A 153 0.96 -6.02 11.25
C THR A 153 2.51 -6.05 11.12
N PRO A 154 3.26 -6.04 12.23
CA PRO A 154 4.72 -6.19 12.18
C PRO A 154 5.20 -7.53 11.59
N SER A 155 4.33 -8.55 11.55
CA SER A 155 4.61 -9.86 10.95
C SER A 155 4.17 -9.95 9.48
N ALA A 156 3.68 -8.85 8.90
CA ALA A 156 3.28 -8.80 7.50
C ALA A 156 4.49 -8.82 6.58
N GLY A 157 4.38 -9.58 5.50
CA GLY A 157 5.34 -9.53 4.40
C GLY A 157 5.06 -8.35 3.48
N LYS A 158 6.01 -8.06 2.61
CA LYS A 158 5.89 -7.00 1.59
C LYS A 158 5.01 -7.37 0.39
N LEU A 159 4.31 -8.50 0.39
CA LEU A 159 3.50 -8.94 -0.74
C LEU A 159 2.02 -8.85 -0.42
N VAL A 160 1.28 -8.11 -1.23
CA VAL A 160 -0.19 -8.10 -1.24
C VAL A 160 -0.69 -8.72 -2.53
N THR A 161 -1.67 -9.59 -2.41
CA THR A 161 -2.33 -10.23 -3.54
C THR A 161 -3.76 -9.77 -3.60
N ILE A 162 -4.17 -9.24 -4.75
CA ILE A 162 -5.54 -8.79 -5.01
C ILE A 162 -6.17 -9.79 -5.97
N ILE A 163 -7.29 -10.35 -5.58
CA ILE A 163 -8.05 -11.32 -6.37
C ILE A 163 -9.36 -10.64 -6.73
N HIS A 164 -9.55 -10.34 -8.01
CA HIS A 164 -10.77 -9.71 -8.50
C HIS A 164 -11.89 -10.75 -8.61
N ARG A 165 -13.12 -10.40 -8.19
CA ARG A 165 -14.28 -11.32 -8.25
C ARG A 165 -14.53 -11.81 -9.68
N GLY A 166 -14.39 -10.93 -10.67
CA GLY A 166 -14.61 -11.25 -12.09
C GLY A 166 -13.46 -12.00 -12.77
N ASP A 167 -12.28 -12.02 -12.14
CA ASP A 167 -11.11 -12.73 -12.65
C ASP A 167 -10.29 -13.37 -11.51
N PRO A 168 -10.78 -14.48 -10.92
CA PRO A 168 -10.06 -15.15 -9.84
C PRO A 168 -8.76 -15.84 -10.27
N GLN A 169 -8.55 -16.06 -11.57
CA GLN A 169 -7.42 -16.82 -12.11
C GLN A 169 -6.18 -15.97 -12.34
N HIS A 170 -6.32 -14.64 -12.42
CA HIS A 170 -5.21 -13.72 -12.62
C HIS A 170 -5.09 -12.75 -11.43
N PRO A 171 -4.56 -13.22 -10.28
CA PRO A 171 -4.34 -12.35 -9.14
C PRO A 171 -3.30 -11.26 -9.45
N VAL A 172 -3.56 -10.04 -8.98
CA VAL A 172 -2.63 -8.92 -9.08
C VAL A 172 -1.73 -8.89 -7.85
N HIS A 173 -0.43 -8.95 -8.07
CA HIS A 173 0.57 -8.90 -7.00
C HIS A 173 1.14 -7.48 -6.86
N VAL A 174 1.09 -6.96 -5.64
CA VAL A 174 1.58 -5.61 -5.30
C VAL A 174 2.64 -5.72 -4.20
N GLY A 175 3.81 -5.14 -4.45
CA GLY A 175 4.87 -4.99 -3.46
C GLY A 175 4.61 -3.78 -2.56
N LEU A 176 4.59 -3.99 -1.24
CA LEU A 176 4.59 -2.93 -0.24
C LEU A 176 6.03 -2.45 -0.02
N ALA A 177 6.34 -1.25 -0.47
CA ALA A 177 7.58 -0.57 -0.07
C ALA A 177 7.50 -0.16 1.42
N GLU A 178 8.63 -0.17 2.12
CA GLU A 178 8.71 0.12 3.57
C GLU A 178 8.28 1.54 3.96
N SER A 179 8.12 2.44 2.99
CA SER A 179 7.51 3.74 3.20
C SER A 179 6.21 3.86 2.42
N SER A 180 5.20 4.46 3.07
CA SER A 180 3.97 4.93 2.41
C SER A 180 4.27 5.86 1.21
N ALA A 181 5.46 6.47 1.16
CA ALA A 181 5.98 7.22 0.03
C ALA A 181 6.46 6.32 -1.14
N GLY A 182 7.02 5.14 -0.88
CA GLY A 182 7.40 4.16 -1.91
C GLY A 182 6.18 3.56 -2.63
N LEU A 183 5.06 3.39 -1.90
CA LEU A 183 3.76 2.97 -2.47
C LEU A 183 3.02 4.06 -3.25
N ARG A 184 3.49 5.32 -3.22
CA ARG A 184 3.06 6.33 -4.19
C ARG A 184 3.77 6.18 -5.54
N SER A 185 4.91 5.48 -5.54
CA SER A 185 5.76 5.26 -6.72
C SER A 185 5.57 3.85 -7.33
N GLN A 186 5.09 2.88 -6.53
CA GLN A 186 4.61 1.57 -6.97
C GLN A 186 3.08 1.52 -7.02
N ALA A 187 2.54 0.64 -7.87
CA ALA A 187 1.11 0.54 -8.19
C ALA A 187 0.22 0.59 -6.92
N ASN A 188 -0.57 1.66 -6.79
CA ASN A 188 -1.66 1.77 -5.82
C ASN A 188 -2.99 1.52 -6.56
N PRO A 189 -3.32 0.24 -6.86
CA PRO A 189 -4.47 -0.11 -7.69
C PRO A 189 -5.78 0.26 -6.99
N ILE A 190 -6.80 0.47 -7.82
CA ILE A 190 -8.17 0.63 -7.36
C ILE A 190 -8.69 -0.75 -6.94
N ILE A 191 -9.35 -0.80 -5.78
CA ILE A 191 -10.02 -1.99 -5.27
C ILE A 191 -11.49 -1.89 -5.64
N LEU A 192 -11.99 -2.93 -6.30
CA LEU A 192 -13.36 -3.02 -6.77
C LEU A 192 -14.24 -3.76 -5.75
N PRO A 193 -15.56 -3.49 -5.76
CA PRO A 193 -16.53 -4.28 -5.02
C PRO A 193 -16.37 -5.79 -5.24
N GLY A 194 -16.25 -6.55 -4.15
CA GLY A 194 -16.10 -8.00 -4.19
C GLY A 194 -14.67 -8.51 -4.33
N ASP A 195 -13.69 -7.63 -4.47
CA ASP A 195 -12.28 -8.03 -4.47
C ASP A 195 -11.87 -8.65 -3.13
N THR A 196 -10.87 -9.52 -3.20
CA THR A 196 -10.23 -10.09 -2.03
C THR A 196 -8.77 -9.65 -1.99
N VAL A 197 -8.42 -8.87 -0.96
CA VAL A 197 -7.08 -8.36 -0.69
C VAL A 197 -6.45 -9.24 0.39
N VAL A 198 -5.37 -9.92 0.03
CA VAL A 198 -4.63 -10.83 0.92
C VAL A 198 -3.24 -10.27 1.18
N VAL A 199 -2.98 -9.91 2.43
CA VAL A 199 -1.64 -9.50 2.88
C VAL A 199 -0.86 -10.73 3.34
N ALA A 200 0.22 -11.04 2.64
CA ALA A 200 1.04 -12.21 2.94
C ALA A 200 1.72 -12.09 4.32
N LYS A 201 1.99 -13.24 4.94
CA LYS A 201 2.85 -13.30 6.13
C LYS A 201 4.31 -13.20 5.71
N ALA A 202 5.10 -12.43 6.45
CA ALA A 202 6.55 -12.44 6.26
C ALA A 202 7.09 -13.85 6.57
N GLY A 203 8.01 -14.31 5.74
CA GLY A 203 8.80 -15.49 6.08
C GLY A 203 9.65 -15.19 7.31
N ILE A 204 10.10 -16.23 8.00
CA ILE A 204 10.99 -16.09 9.15
C ILE A 204 12.16 -17.05 9.02
N ILE A 205 13.36 -16.55 9.25
CA ILE A 205 14.58 -17.35 9.40
C ILE A 205 15.04 -17.30 10.84
N TYR A 206 15.72 -18.35 11.30
CA TYR A 206 16.19 -18.43 12.68
C TYR A 206 17.71 -18.47 12.71
N MET A 207 18.30 -17.60 13.53
CA MET A 207 19.74 -17.52 13.74
C MET A 207 20.03 -17.99 15.16
N VAL A 208 20.79 -19.08 15.29
CA VAL A 208 21.01 -19.78 16.56
C VAL A 208 22.51 -19.96 16.81
N GLY A 209 22.92 -19.80 18.07
CA GLY A 209 24.30 -20.03 18.50
C GLY A 209 25.17 -18.77 18.49
N ALA A 210 26.42 -18.89 18.06
CA ALA A 210 27.44 -17.85 18.11
C ALA A 210 27.29 -16.78 16.99
N VAL A 211 26.12 -16.17 16.90
CA VAL A 211 25.84 -14.98 16.06
C VAL A 211 25.76 -13.73 16.93
N GLY A 212 25.81 -12.53 16.34
CA GLY A 212 25.75 -11.27 17.09
C GLY A 212 24.48 -11.16 17.95
N HIS A 213 23.33 -11.45 17.34
CA HIS A 213 22.02 -11.45 17.97
C HIS A 213 21.26 -12.72 17.56
N PRO A 214 21.22 -13.75 18.42
CA PRO A 214 20.42 -14.94 18.15
C PRO A 214 18.93 -14.62 18.20
N GLY A 215 18.14 -15.14 17.26
CA GLY A 215 16.72 -14.85 17.18
C GLY A 215 16.07 -15.19 15.85
N GLY A 216 14.77 -14.94 15.75
CA GLY A 216 14.02 -15.02 14.50
C GLY A 216 14.04 -13.68 13.76
N TYR A 217 14.30 -13.72 12.46
CA TYR A 217 14.38 -12.56 11.58
C TYR A 217 13.35 -12.68 10.48
N LEU A 218 12.54 -11.64 10.31
CA LEU A 218 11.54 -11.61 9.25
C LEU A 218 12.20 -11.36 7.91
N ILE A 219 11.74 -12.08 6.89
CA ILE A 219 12.20 -11.99 5.51
C ILE A 219 11.01 -11.76 4.58
N ASN A 220 11.25 -11.05 3.48
CA ASN A 220 10.21 -10.72 2.52
C ASN A 220 10.10 -11.81 1.46
N ASN A 221 8.89 -12.27 1.17
CA ASN A 221 8.66 -13.39 0.25
C ASN A 221 8.97 -13.06 -1.22
N ASN A 222 9.12 -11.78 -1.55
CA ASN A 222 9.39 -11.28 -2.90
C ASN A 222 10.83 -10.79 -3.10
N GLU A 223 11.67 -10.82 -2.05
CA GLU A 223 13.08 -10.42 -2.12
C GLU A 223 13.97 -11.64 -1.88
N HIS A 224 15.01 -11.79 -2.69
CA HIS A 224 16.01 -12.84 -2.49
C HIS A 224 17.00 -12.38 -1.42
N LEU A 225 16.87 -12.93 -0.20
CA LEU A 225 17.82 -12.68 0.88
C LEU A 225 18.92 -13.75 0.87
N THR A 226 20.17 -13.32 0.94
CA THR A 226 21.31 -14.24 1.05
C THR A 226 21.68 -14.54 2.50
N LEU A 227 22.44 -15.62 2.72
CA LEU A 227 22.87 -16.02 4.05
C LEU A 227 23.77 -14.97 4.71
N LEU A 228 24.69 -14.37 3.96
CA LEU A 228 25.56 -13.32 4.52
C LEU A 228 24.74 -12.06 4.87
N GLN A 229 23.74 -11.70 4.07
CA GLN A 229 22.84 -10.59 4.37
C GLN A 229 22.01 -10.88 5.63
N ALA A 230 21.43 -12.08 5.73
CA ALA A 230 20.75 -12.53 6.94
C ALA A 230 21.66 -12.47 8.18
N LEU A 231 22.90 -12.92 8.05
CA LEU A 231 23.89 -12.86 9.13
C LEU A 231 24.24 -11.42 9.50
N ALA A 232 24.33 -10.52 8.53
CA ALA A 232 24.53 -9.09 8.79
C ALA A 232 23.34 -8.47 9.55
N LEU A 233 22.10 -8.81 9.20
CA LEU A 233 20.90 -8.40 9.94
C LEU A 233 20.91 -8.90 11.39
N ALA A 234 21.52 -10.06 11.62
CA ALA A 234 21.74 -10.63 12.95
C ALA A 234 22.96 -10.06 13.69
N GLY A 235 23.55 -8.96 13.22
CA GLY A 235 24.72 -8.34 13.86
C GLY A 235 26.06 -9.04 13.56
N GLY A 236 26.10 -9.91 12.54
CA GLY A 236 27.30 -10.61 12.11
C GLY A 236 27.64 -11.84 12.95
N ASN A 237 28.89 -12.30 12.85
CA ASN A 237 29.39 -13.43 13.62
C ASN A 237 29.84 -13.00 15.02
N ALA A 238 29.54 -13.81 16.04
CA ALA A 238 30.11 -13.59 17.37
C ALA A 238 31.63 -13.86 17.36
N PRO A 239 32.41 -13.24 18.27
CA PRO A 239 33.86 -13.47 18.36
C PRO A 239 34.26 -14.94 18.55
N ALA A 240 33.43 -15.69 19.29
CA ALA A 240 33.65 -17.12 19.57
C ALA A 240 33.18 -18.06 18.44
N ALA A 241 32.66 -17.54 17.32
CA ALA A 241 32.07 -18.35 16.25
C ALA A 241 33.08 -19.25 15.53
N LYS A 242 32.63 -20.45 15.17
CA LYS A 242 33.33 -21.38 14.27
C LYS A 242 32.82 -21.22 12.84
N LEU A 243 33.43 -20.31 12.09
CA LEU A 243 33.03 -19.96 10.72
C LEU A 243 33.10 -21.13 9.71
N ASN A 244 33.89 -22.16 9.99
CA ASN A 244 34.07 -23.33 9.11
C ASN A 244 33.12 -24.50 9.44
N SER A 245 32.20 -24.34 10.40
CA SER A 245 31.32 -25.40 10.89
C SER A 245 29.88 -24.93 11.07
N ALA A 246 29.50 -23.84 10.40
CA ALA A 246 28.10 -23.41 10.41
C ALA A 246 27.24 -24.44 9.68
N ILE A 247 25.98 -24.56 10.10
CA ILE A 247 25.03 -25.51 9.52
C ILE A 247 23.76 -24.74 9.19
N LEU A 248 23.32 -24.81 7.94
CA LEU A 248 21.99 -24.37 7.53
C LEU A 248 21.07 -25.58 7.52
N ILE A 249 20.02 -25.51 8.33
CA ILE A 249 19.01 -26.56 8.44
C ILE A 249 17.77 -26.06 7.70
N ARG A 250 17.41 -26.75 6.62
CA ARG A 250 16.24 -26.43 5.78
C ARG A 250 15.21 -27.54 5.90
N LYS A 251 13.96 -27.17 6.14
CA LYS A 251 12.83 -28.10 6.11
C LYS A 251 12.28 -28.17 4.68
N LEU A 252 12.43 -29.32 4.05
CA LEU A 252 11.80 -29.65 2.78
C LEU A 252 10.55 -30.51 3.02
N PRO A 253 9.64 -30.61 2.03
CA PRO A 253 8.50 -31.52 2.12
C PRO A 253 8.88 -32.99 2.37
N THR A 254 10.08 -33.37 1.91
CA THR A 254 10.62 -34.74 2.00
C THR A 254 11.42 -35.01 3.28
N GLY A 255 11.65 -34.00 4.13
CA GLY A 255 12.44 -34.15 5.35
C GLY A 255 13.26 -32.90 5.69
N THR A 256 14.25 -33.07 6.55
CA THR A 256 15.16 -31.98 6.94
C THR A 256 16.51 -32.18 6.27
N GLU A 257 17.00 -31.16 5.57
CA GLU A 257 18.33 -31.13 4.97
C GLU A 257 19.26 -30.26 5.83
N ALA A 258 20.45 -30.78 6.14
CA ALA A 258 21.48 -30.06 6.87
C ALA A 258 22.67 -29.78 5.96
N ILE A 259 22.83 -28.52 5.56
CA ILE A 259 23.88 -28.06 4.67
C ILE A 259 25.03 -27.54 5.53
N HIS A 260 26.18 -28.21 5.44
CA HIS A 260 27.39 -27.77 6.12
C HIS A 260 28.05 -26.61 5.36
N LEU A 261 28.33 -25.53 6.08
CA LEU A 261 28.79 -24.27 5.52
C LEU A 261 30.17 -23.88 6.04
N ASN A 262 30.98 -23.36 5.13
CA ASN A 262 32.25 -22.75 5.44
C ASN A 262 32.19 -21.25 5.14
N LEU A 263 31.71 -20.48 6.11
CA LEU A 263 31.51 -19.03 5.99
C LEU A 263 32.81 -18.29 5.70
N LYS A 264 33.97 -18.82 6.09
CA LYS A 264 35.26 -18.23 5.72
C LYS A 264 35.45 -18.22 4.20
N LYS A 265 35.06 -19.30 3.51
CA LYS A 265 35.11 -19.36 2.05
C LYS A 265 34.07 -18.45 1.39
N LEU A 266 32.90 -18.27 2.02
CA LEU A 266 31.88 -17.32 1.54
C LEU A 266 32.36 -15.87 1.65
N TYR A 267 32.97 -15.48 2.78
CA TYR A 267 33.55 -14.14 2.95
C TYR A 267 34.70 -13.86 1.97
N GLU A 268 35.47 -14.88 1.63
CA GLU A 268 36.59 -14.79 0.67
C GLU A 268 36.14 -14.90 -0.80
N ASP A 269 34.82 -14.95 -1.08
CA ASP A 269 34.23 -15.14 -2.41
C ASP A 269 34.72 -16.40 -3.15
N LYS A 270 35.11 -17.42 -2.39
CA LYS A 270 35.56 -18.73 -2.90
C LYS A 270 34.43 -19.74 -3.03
N GLN A 271 33.23 -19.35 -2.61
CA GLN A 271 32.02 -20.17 -2.63
C GLN A 271 30.83 -19.21 -2.78
N ALA A 272 29.92 -19.52 -3.70
CA ALA A 272 28.71 -18.72 -3.91
C ALA A 272 27.86 -18.65 -2.62
N ASP A 273 27.25 -17.48 -2.40
CA ASP A 273 26.34 -17.27 -1.28
C ASP A 273 25.03 -18.07 -1.48
N PHE A 274 24.38 -18.43 -0.38
CA PHE A 274 23.16 -19.23 -0.40
C PHE A 274 21.96 -18.32 -0.20
N LEU A 275 20.90 -18.56 -0.96
CA LEU A 275 19.61 -17.96 -0.68
C LEU A 275 18.99 -18.67 0.53
N VAL A 276 18.56 -17.87 1.50
CA VAL A 276 17.78 -18.37 2.64
C VAL A 276 16.30 -18.39 2.26
N ALA A 277 15.58 -19.35 2.82
CA ALA A 277 14.17 -19.57 2.61
C ALA A 277 13.39 -19.48 3.92
N ASP A 278 12.08 -19.31 3.83
CA ASP A 278 11.20 -19.31 4.99
C ASP A 278 11.36 -20.60 5.81
N GLY A 279 11.51 -20.46 7.12
CA GLY A 279 11.70 -21.55 8.07
C GLY A 279 13.13 -22.08 8.19
N ASP A 280 14.10 -21.53 7.44
CA ASP A 280 15.50 -21.92 7.56
C ASP A 280 16.08 -21.60 8.95
N ILE A 281 16.95 -22.48 9.43
CA ILE A 281 17.67 -22.29 10.70
C ILE A 281 19.18 -22.28 10.42
N LEU A 282 19.83 -21.16 10.65
CA LEU A 282 21.28 -21.07 10.69
C LEU A 282 21.78 -21.37 12.11
N TYR A 283 22.49 -22.48 12.27
CA TYR A 283 23.17 -22.81 13.50
C TYR A 283 24.67 -22.49 13.40
N MET A 284 25.15 -21.65 14.30
CA MET A 284 26.54 -21.25 14.43
C MET A 284 27.17 -21.84 15.70
N PRO A 285 28.01 -22.87 15.61
CA PRO A 285 28.67 -23.41 16.79
C PRO A 285 29.71 -22.44 17.36
N SER A 286 29.85 -22.44 18.68
CA SER A 286 30.92 -21.72 19.39
C SER A 286 32.18 -22.59 19.51
N SER A 287 33.34 -21.93 19.60
CA SER A 287 34.59 -22.56 19.99
C SER A 287 34.88 -22.31 21.46
N PHE A 288 34.95 -23.38 22.24
CA PHE A 288 35.29 -23.34 23.66
C PHE A 288 36.59 -22.56 23.94
N VAL A 289 37.61 -22.76 23.10
CA VAL A 289 38.90 -22.06 23.21
C VAL A 289 38.75 -20.56 22.91
N LYS A 290 37.97 -20.19 21.89
CA LYS A 290 37.75 -18.77 21.54
C LYS A 290 36.85 -18.06 22.55
N SER A 291 35.84 -18.74 23.10
CA SER A 291 35.01 -18.17 24.15
C SER A 291 35.83 -17.90 25.41
N ALA A 292 36.71 -18.82 25.82
CA ALA A 292 37.58 -18.63 26.99
C ALA A 292 38.51 -17.42 26.83
N LEU A 293 39.17 -17.27 25.67
CA LEU A 293 40.06 -16.14 25.39
C LEU A 293 39.31 -14.80 25.33
N PHE A 294 38.08 -14.78 24.79
CA PHE A 294 37.27 -13.57 24.74
C PHE A 294 36.88 -13.09 26.13
N PHE A 295 36.42 -14.00 27.01
CA PHE A 295 36.08 -13.64 28.39
C PHE A 295 37.30 -13.13 29.16
N GLN A 296 38.45 -13.76 28.99
CA GLN A 296 39.70 -13.32 29.63
C GLN A 296 40.17 -11.95 29.12
N ALA A 297 40.06 -11.68 27.81
CA ALA A 297 40.38 -10.37 27.25
C ALA A 297 39.39 -9.28 27.67
N ALA A 298 38.10 -9.61 27.77
CA ALA A 298 37.06 -8.69 28.22
C ALA A 298 37.22 -8.32 29.71
N GLU A 299 37.56 -9.29 30.57
CA GLU A 299 37.89 -9.03 31.99
C GLU A 299 39.10 -8.10 32.12
N VAL A 300 40.17 -8.35 31.36
CA VAL A 300 41.36 -7.48 31.37
C VAL A 300 41.02 -6.08 30.85
N GLY A 301 40.22 -5.97 29.79
CA GLY A 301 39.78 -4.67 29.26
C GLY A 301 38.90 -3.89 30.23
N ALA A 302 37.97 -4.54 30.92
CA ALA A 302 37.11 -3.92 31.93
C ALA A 302 37.92 -3.46 33.17
N GLN A 303 38.93 -4.23 33.58
CA GLN A 303 39.85 -3.85 34.65
C GLN A 303 40.69 -2.62 34.26
N LEU A 304 41.18 -2.53 33.02
CA LEU A 304 41.93 -1.37 32.53
C LEU A 304 41.04 -0.11 32.44
N ALA A 305 39.79 -0.24 32.00
CA ALA A 305 38.84 0.88 31.92
C ALA A 305 38.52 1.48 33.30
N ASN A 306 38.26 0.64 34.31
CA ASN A 306 38.02 1.12 35.68
C ASN A 306 39.27 1.76 36.30
N THR A 307 40.47 1.26 35.99
CA THR A 307 41.72 1.83 36.51
C THR A 307 42.03 3.21 35.89
N ALA A 308 41.68 3.41 34.61
CA ALA A 308 41.85 4.70 33.94
C ALA A 308 40.93 5.80 34.52
N VAL A 309 39.68 5.48 34.89
CA VAL A 309 38.73 6.43 35.50
C VAL A 309 39.16 6.87 36.91
N ILE A 310 39.76 5.96 37.68
CA ILE A 310 40.25 6.27 39.03
C ILE A 310 41.49 7.17 38.96
N THR A 311 42.31 7.06 37.91
CA THR A 311 43.54 7.87 37.77
C THR A 311 43.26 9.30 37.25
N SER A 312 42.22 9.50 36.42
CA SER A 312 41.87 10.84 35.91
C SER A 312 41.09 11.73 36.90
N THR A 313 40.77 11.21 38.09
CA THR A 313 40.03 11.94 39.14
C THR A 313 40.94 12.42 40.27
N VAL A 314 42.23 12.09 40.24
CA VAL A 314 43.22 12.38 41.31
C VAL A 314 44.35 13.31 40.83
N PHE A 315 44.13 14.08 39.77
CA PHE A 315 45.03 15.16 39.33
C PHE A 315 44.26 16.46 39.11
#